data_AF-A0A6N9V8T3-F1
#
_entry.id   AF-A0A6N9V8T3-F1
#
_cell.length_a   1.000
_cell.length_b   1.000
_cell.length_c   1.000
_cell.angle_alpha   90.00
_cell.angle_beta   90.00
_cell.angle_gamma   90.00
#
_symmetry.space_group_name_H-M   'P 1'
#
loop_
_entity.id
_entity.type
_entity.pdbx_description
1 polymer ?
#
loop_
_entity_poly.entity_id
_entity_poly.type
_entity_poly.pdbx_seq_one_letter_code
_entity_poly.pdbx_strand_id
1 'polypeptide(L)' 'MDARAETEWMTVREVATHFRVSTKTIHRWIISGELLATRIGPASRTVRIHRSVIEQMAPTLSAAA' A
#
# COMPACT_ATOMS: atom_id res chain seq x y z
N MET A 1 15.45 -16.71 -10.93
CA MET A 1 14.25 -15.84 -10.90
C MET A 1 13.88 -15.64 -9.45
N ASP A 2 14.26 -14.49 -8.92
CA ASP A 2 14.23 -14.15 -7.50
C ASP A 2 12.80 -13.88 -7.02
N ALA A 3 12.15 -14.93 -6.53
CA ALA A 3 10.80 -14.89 -5.94
C ALA A 3 10.67 -13.94 -4.72
N ARG A 4 11.76 -13.33 -4.25
CA ARG A 4 11.75 -12.32 -3.18
C ARG A 4 11.37 -10.91 -3.66
N ALA A 5 11.62 -10.58 -4.93
CA ALA A 5 11.31 -9.25 -5.47
C ALA A 5 9.81 -9.07 -5.79
N GLU A 6 9.07 -10.16 -6.02
CA GLU A 6 7.63 -10.11 -6.32
C GLU A 6 6.77 -9.67 -5.13
N THR A 7 7.31 -9.69 -3.90
CA THR A 7 6.55 -9.36 -2.69
C THR A 7 6.79 -7.93 -2.16
N GLU A 8 7.60 -7.13 -2.86
CA GLU A 8 8.03 -5.82 -2.35
C GLU A 8 7.05 -4.70 -2.70
N TRP A 9 6.39 -4.79 -3.87
CA TRP A 9 5.50 -3.77 -4.39
C TRP A 9 4.07 -4.29 -4.54
N MET A 10 3.16 -3.69 -3.77
CA MET A 10 1.74 -4.05 -3.77
C MET A 10 0.93 -3.05 -4.60
N THR A 11 -0.11 -3.55 -5.24
CA THR A 11 -1.16 -2.75 -5.89
C THR A 11 -2.13 -2.19 -4.85
N VAL A 12 -2.86 -1.14 -5.24
CA VAL A 12 -3.95 -0.57 -4.40
C VAL A 12 -4.96 -1.64 -3.95
N ARG A 13 -5.25 -2.63 -4.80
CA ARG A 13 -6.20 -3.70 -4.47
C ARG A 13 -5.64 -4.63 -3.40
N GLU A 14 -4.38 -5.03 -3.51
CA GLU A 14 -3.74 -5.90 -2.52
C GLU A 14 -3.61 -5.20 -1.17
N VAL A 15 -3.26 -3.91 -1.18
CA VAL A 15 -3.21 -3.11 0.06
C VAL A 15 -4.59 -2.95 0.68
N ALA A 16 -5.62 -2.74 -0.14
CA ALA A 16 -7.01 -2.70 0.33
C ALA A 16 -7.44 -4.02 0.97
N THR A 17 -7.09 -5.16 0.37
CA THR A 17 -7.34 -6.50 0.94
C THR A 17 -6.56 -6.71 2.24
N HIS A 18 -5.30 -6.27 2.31
CA HIS A 18 -4.47 -6.40 3.50
C HIS A 18 -5.05 -5.65 4.70
N PHE A 19 -5.45 -4.39 4.50
CA PHE A 19 -6.07 -3.57 5.54
C PHE A 19 -7.57 -3.82 5.72
N ARG A 20 -8.19 -4.69 4.90
CA ARG A 20 -9.64 -4.95 4.87
C ARG A 20 -10.48 -3.68 4.70
N VAL A 21 -10.01 -2.75 3.87
CA VAL A 21 -10.70 -1.51 3.53
C VAL A 21 -11.04 -1.45 2.05
N SER A 22 -11.83 -0.44 1.65
CA SER A 22 -12.09 -0.19 0.24
C SER A 22 -10.87 0.38 -0.48
N THR A 23 -10.73 0.15 -1.79
CA THR A 23 -9.70 0.83 -2.61
C THR A 23 -9.85 2.35 -2.59
N LYS A 24 -11.07 2.86 -2.41
CA LYS A 24 -11.34 4.30 -2.21
C LYS A 24 -10.68 4.84 -0.93
N THR A 25 -10.65 4.04 0.14
CA THR A 25 -9.94 4.39 1.38
C THR A 25 -8.43 4.48 1.13
N ILE A 26 -7.86 3.52 0.42
CA ILE A 26 -6.43 3.55 0.05
C ILE A 26 -6.11 4.78 -0.81
N HIS A 27 -6.92 5.09 -1.81
CA HIS A 27 -6.75 6.31 -2.61
C HIS A 27 -6.85 7.59 -1.77
N ARG A 28 -7.76 7.63 -0.79
CA ARG A 28 -7.86 8.75 0.14
C ARG A 28 -6.57 8.93 0.93
N TRP A 29 -6.01 7.86 1.49
CA TRP A 29 -4.76 7.90 2.25
C TRP A 29 -3.57 8.34 1.40
N ILE A 30 -3.53 7.94 0.13
CA ILE A 30 -2.51 8.41 -0.80
C ILE A 30 -2.65 9.91 -1.07
N ILE A 31 -3.88 10.40 -1.24
CA ILE A 31 -4.16 11.83 -1.49
C ILE A 31 -3.89 12.68 -0.24
N SER A 32 -4.22 12.18 0.95
CA SER A 32 -3.95 12.89 2.21
C SER A 32 -2.49 12.82 2.66
N GLY A 33 -1.65 11.99 2.02
CA GLY A 33 -0.25 11.79 2.39
C GLY A 33 -0.04 10.82 3.55
N GLU A 34 -1.10 10.18 4.05
CA GLU A 34 -1.03 9.13 5.08
C GLU A 34 -0.39 7.83 4.57
N LEU A 35 -0.51 7.56 3.26
CA LEU A 35 0.09 6.39 2.63
C LEU A 35 1.00 6.79 1.48
N LEU A 36 2.30 6.53 1.64
CA LEU A 36 3.27 6.74 0.58
C LEU A 36 3.08 5.72 -0.55
N ALA A 37 2.91 6.22 -1.78
CA ALA A 37 2.77 5.40 -2.96
C ALA A 37 3.64 5.94 -4.10
N THR A 38 4.25 5.02 -4.84
CA THR A 38 5.04 5.31 -6.04
C THR A 38 4.17 5.16 -7.28
N ARG A 39 4.24 6.14 -8.18
CA ARG A 39 3.58 6.07 -9.48
C ARG A 39 4.58 5.64 -10.54
N ILE A 40 4.30 4.52 -11.20
CA ILE A 40 5.15 3.93 -12.23
C ILE A 40 4.42 3.86 -13.58
N GLY A 41 5.19 3.59 -14.64
CA GLY A 41 4.70 3.36 -15.99
C GLY A 41 4.45 4.64 -16.81
N PRO A 42 4.11 4.48 -18.10
CA PRO A 42 3.83 5.59 -19.00
C PRO A 42 2.73 6.48 -18.41
N ALA A 43 2.97 7.79 -18.36
CA ALA A 43 2.08 8.79 -17.78
C ALA A 43 1.75 8.63 -16.28
N SER A 44 2.57 7.91 -15.49
CA SER A 44 2.44 7.83 -14.03
C SER A 44 1.06 7.34 -13.54
N ARG A 45 0.39 6.52 -14.35
CA ARG A 45 -0.98 6.04 -14.08
C ARG A 45 -1.02 4.84 -13.14
N THR A 46 0.06 4.09 -13.03
CA THR A 46 0.08 2.87 -12.23
C THR A 46 0.59 3.18 -10.83
N VAL A 47 -0.24 2.93 -9.82
CA VAL A 47 0.14 3.10 -8.41
C VAL A 47 0.70 1.80 -7.85
N ARG A 48 1.83 1.90 -7.15
CA ARG A 48 2.48 0.83 -6.38
C ARG A 48 2.82 1.33 -4.99
N ILE A 49 2.63 0.48 -4.00
CA ILE A 49 2.85 0.78 -2.59
C ILE A 49 3.89 -0.20 -2.09
N HIS A 50 4.95 0.31 -1.48
CA HIS A 50 6.02 -0.54 -0.97
C HIS A 50 5.57 -1.23 0.33
N ARG A 51 5.91 -2.51 0.49
CA ARG A 51 5.49 -3.30 1.65
C ARG A 51 5.94 -2.72 2.99
N SER A 52 7.15 -2.15 3.07
CA SER A 52 7.64 -1.53 4.31
C SER A 52 6.74 -0.39 4.82
N VAL A 53 6.10 0.36 3.91
CA VAL A 53 5.18 1.46 4.26
C VAL A 53 3.91 0.90 4.93
N ILE A 54 3.44 -0.25 4.45
CA ILE A 54 2.26 -0.94 4.99
C ILE A 54 2.54 -1.44 6.41
N GLU A 55 3.71 -2.05 6.62
CA GLU A 55 4.15 -2.53 7.93
C GLU A 55 4.32 -1.40 8.95
N GLN A 56 4.78 -0.22 8.50
CA GLN A 56 4.90 0.98 9.33
C GLN A 56 3.55 1.66 9.65
N MET A 57 2.52 1.44 8.84
CA MET A 57 1.16 1.97 9.08
C MET A 57 0.33 1.05 10.01
N ALA A 58 0.74 -0.22 10.16
CA ALA A 58 0.08 -1.20 11.02
C ALA A 58 0.22 -1.04 12.56
N PRO A 59 1.11 -0.22 13.18
CA PRO A 59 1.39 -0.34 14.61
C PRO A 59 0.35 0.35 15.54
N THR A 60 -0.89 0.58 15.12
CA THR A 60 -1.94 1.14 16.00
C THR A 60 -3.17 0.24 16.22
N LEU A 61 -3.23 -0.96 15.63
CA LEU A 61 -4.35 -1.91 15.85
C LEU A 61 -3.99 -3.13 16.71
N SER A 62 -2.80 -3.17 17.32
CA SER A 62 -2.36 -4.29 18.16
C SER A 62 -1.75 -3.84 19.49
N ALA A 63 -2.44 -2.93 20.20
CA ALA A 63 -2.11 -2.58 21.59
C ALA A 63 -3.31 -2.05 22.39
N ALA A 64 -4.51 -2.56 22.13
CA ALA A 64 -5.69 -2.33 22.97
C ALA A 64 -6.55 -3.60 23.00
N ALA A 65 -6.09 -4.60 23.75
CA ALA A 65 -6.89 -5.73 24.23
C ALA A 65 -6.46 -6.05 25.65
#